data_AF-A0A124F529-F1
#
_entry.id   AF-A0A124F529-F1
#
_cell.length_a   1.000
_cell.length_b   1.000
_cell.length_c   1.000
_cell.angle_alpha   90.00
_cell.angle_beta   90.00
_cell.angle_gamma   90.00
#
_symmetry.space_group_name_H-M   'P 1'
#
loop_
_entity.id
_entity.type
_entity.pdbx_description
1 polymer ?
#
loop_
_entity_poly.entity_id
_entity_poly.type
_entity_poly.pdbx_seq_one_letter_code
_entity_poly.pdbx_strand_id
1 'polypeptide(L)'
;MASSFINIKKNGFWARDGFVEAMQLCLINEIEIQKLDSIEWINEFKCELATQSLPIIYGGMSMELEEYVTTDERKAQIIELIDVIIEKIASTDKYITGSNLCEMRRRAMHIISENGKMEFTDSEEFEKTVNSSGWESASGIAKVKDSYQHSFKLLKMLVNGEMHTTASSPETYWNY
;
A
#
# COMPACT_ATOMS: atom_id res chain seq x y z
N MET A 1 6.60 4.30 16.38
CA MET A 1 6.09 3.96 15.03
C MET A 1 5.71 5.26 14.37
N ALA A 2 6.32 5.57 13.24
CA ALA A 2 5.96 6.75 12.45
C ALA A 2 4.58 6.55 11.80
N SER A 3 3.98 7.66 11.40
CA SER A 3 2.66 7.70 10.77
C SER A 3 2.70 8.69 9.62
N SER A 4 1.98 8.36 8.58
CA SER A 4 1.91 9.14 7.34
C SER A 4 0.47 9.56 7.08
N PHE A 5 0.30 10.78 6.56
CA PHE A 5 -1.01 11.30 6.20
C PHE A 5 -1.29 10.96 4.74
N ILE A 6 -2.28 10.11 4.50
CA ILE A 6 -2.66 9.69 3.15
C ILE A 6 -3.74 10.62 2.66
N ASN A 7 -3.49 11.30 1.55
CA ASN A 7 -4.32 12.41 1.10
C ASN A 7 -4.54 12.43 -0.42
N ILE A 8 -5.62 13.12 -0.79
CA ILE A 8 -5.83 13.71 -2.11
C ILE A 8 -6.15 15.19 -1.84
N LYS A 9 -5.33 16.10 -2.34
CA LYS A 9 -5.37 17.52 -1.96
C LYS A 9 -5.22 17.67 -0.44
N LYS A 10 -6.15 18.38 0.20
CA LYS A 10 -6.14 18.63 1.65
C LYS A 10 -6.87 17.56 2.48
N ASN A 11 -7.60 16.66 1.83
CA ASN A 11 -8.43 15.68 2.51
C ASN A 11 -7.68 14.35 2.66
N GLY A 12 -7.85 13.67 3.79
CA GLY A 12 -7.09 12.46 4.08
C GLY A 12 -7.27 11.92 5.48
N PHE A 13 -6.52 10.86 5.78
CA PHE A 13 -6.51 10.15 7.06
C PHE A 13 -5.08 9.81 7.50
N TRP A 14 -4.86 9.65 8.80
CA TRP A 14 -3.56 9.17 9.30
C TRP A 14 -3.53 7.66 9.36
N ALA A 15 -2.43 7.09 8.85
CA ALA A 15 -2.11 5.68 8.97
C ALA A 15 -0.72 5.49 9.62
N ARG A 16 -0.47 4.43 10.41
CA ARG A 16 0.92 4.08 10.75
C ARG A 16 1.57 3.57 9.48
N ASP A 17 2.86 3.83 9.33
CA ASP A 17 3.60 3.48 8.13
C ASP A 17 3.47 2.00 7.76
N GLY A 18 3.51 1.06 8.73
CA GLY A 18 3.30 -0.36 8.43
C GLY A 18 1.93 -0.70 7.80
N PHE A 19 0.88 0.10 8.04
CA PHE A 19 -0.40 -0.07 7.33
C PHE A 19 -0.40 0.58 5.96
N VAL A 20 0.28 1.73 5.80
CA VAL A 20 0.48 2.35 4.49
C VAL A 20 1.26 1.42 3.58
N GLU A 21 2.34 0.85 4.10
CA GLU A 21 3.12 -0.17 3.42
C GLU A 21 2.25 -1.34 2.97
N ALA A 22 1.46 -1.91 3.89
CA ALA A 22 0.56 -3.00 3.53
C ALA A 22 -0.46 -2.60 2.45
N MET A 23 -0.98 -1.36 2.48
CA MET A 23 -1.87 -0.85 1.44
C MET A 23 -1.17 -0.77 0.07
N GLN A 24 0.03 -0.21 0.01
CA GLN A 24 0.84 -0.16 -1.21
C GLN A 24 1.13 -1.58 -1.74
N LEU A 25 1.56 -2.49 -0.86
CA LEU A 25 1.89 -3.88 -1.22
C LEU A 25 0.68 -4.66 -1.76
N CYS A 26 -0.49 -4.53 -1.13
CA CYS A 26 -1.70 -5.18 -1.61
C CYS A 26 -2.14 -4.63 -2.97
N LEU A 27 -2.06 -3.31 -3.18
CA LEU A 27 -2.39 -2.70 -4.47
C LEU A 27 -1.45 -3.17 -5.58
N ILE A 28 -0.14 -3.18 -5.34
CA ILE A 28 0.86 -3.72 -6.29
C ILE A 28 0.50 -5.16 -6.67
N ASN A 29 0.25 -6.00 -5.66
CA ASN A 29 -0.07 -7.41 -5.87
C ASN A 29 -1.35 -7.60 -6.69
N GLU A 30 -2.42 -6.83 -6.43
CA GLU A 30 -3.66 -6.94 -7.20
C GLU A 30 -3.52 -6.40 -8.63
N ILE A 31 -2.72 -5.35 -8.84
CA ILE A 31 -2.40 -4.86 -10.19
C ILE A 31 -1.76 -5.97 -11.03
N GLU A 32 -0.77 -6.68 -10.49
CA GLU A 32 -0.06 -7.76 -11.21
C GLU A 32 -0.94 -9.01 -11.40
N ILE A 33 -1.71 -9.42 -10.39
CA ILE A 33 -2.64 -10.56 -10.50
C ILE A 33 -3.67 -10.31 -11.62
N GLN A 34 -4.18 -9.09 -11.72
CA GLN A 34 -5.18 -8.71 -12.72
C GLN A 34 -4.54 -8.30 -14.07
N LYS A 35 -3.21 -8.29 -14.17
CA LYS A 35 -2.43 -7.91 -15.38
C LYS A 35 -2.74 -6.50 -15.88
N LEU A 36 -3.08 -5.60 -14.96
CA LEU A 36 -3.40 -4.21 -15.26
C LEU A 36 -2.15 -3.37 -15.53
N ASP A 37 -0.97 -3.88 -15.20
CA ASP A 37 0.33 -3.28 -15.50
C ASP A 37 0.70 -3.29 -16.99
N SER A 38 -0.15 -3.86 -17.84
CA SER A 38 -0.11 -3.60 -19.28
C SER A 38 -0.57 -2.18 -19.66
N ILE A 39 -1.27 -1.48 -18.76
CA ILE A 39 -1.71 -0.09 -18.91
C ILE A 39 -0.61 0.83 -18.37
N GLU A 40 -0.10 1.72 -19.21
CA GLU A 40 1.07 2.58 -18.91
C GLU A 40 0.95 3.31 -17.57
N TRP A 41 -0.12 4.06 -17.34
CA TRP A 41 -0.28 4.82 -16.10
C TRP A 41 -0.39 3.94 -14.85
N ILE A 42 -0.98 2.73 -14.96
CA ILE A 42 -1.09 1.79 -13.84
C ILE A 42 0.29 1.21 -13.54
N ASN A 43 1.08 0.93 -14.58
CA ASN A 43 2.44 0.46 -14.39
C ASN A 43 3.31 1.52 -13.71
N GLU A 44 3.23 2.78 -14.15
CA GLU A 44 3.92 3.90 -13.48
C GLU A 44 3.49 4.03 -12.02
N PHE A 45 2.18 3.99 -11.75
CA PHE A 45 1.63 4.02 -10.40
C PHE A 45 2.14 2.86 -9.53
N LYS A 46 2.14 1.63 -10.07
CA LYS A 46 2.68 0.43 -9.40
C LYS A 46 4.15 0.62 -9.01
N CYS A 47 4.96 1.14 -9.93
CA CYS A 47 6.38 1.39 -9.71
C CYS A 47 6.61 2.46 -8.64
N GLU A 48 5.78 3.50 -8.60
CA GLU A 48 5.87 4.52 -7.57
C GLU A 48 5.41 4.00 -6.21
N LEU A 49 4.30 3.24 -6.14
CA LEU A 49 3.89 2.55 -4.91
C LEU A 49 4.99 1.66 -4.36
N ALA A 50 5.71 0.93 -5.22
CA ALA A 50 6.83 0.09 -4.80
C ALA A 50 7.93 0.96 -4.17
N THR A 51 8.30 2.07 -4.81
CA THR A 51 9.32 2.99 -4.30
C THR A 51 8.90 3.63 -2.97
N GLN A 52 7.64 4.03 -2.84
CA GLN A 52 7.07 4.63 -1.62
C GLN A 52 6.87 3.65 -0.47
N SER A 53 6.88 2.34 -0.74
CA SER A 53 6.84 1.29 0.30
C SER A 53 8.15 1.12 1.07
N LEU A 54 9.22 1.79 0.60
CA LEU A 54 10.50 1.87 1.27
C LEU A 54 10.69 3.24 1.95
N PRO A 55 10.48 3.34 3.27
CA PRO A 55 10.66 4.60 3.99
C PRO A 55 12.11 5.12 3.94
N ILE A 56 13.08 4.26 3.59
CA ILE A 56 14.50 4.61 3.42
C ILE A 56 14.69 5.59 2.24
N ILE A 57 13.86 5.51 1.19
CA ILE A 57 14.04 6.33 -0.02
C ILE A 57 13.51 7.76 0.19
N TYR A 58 12.34 7.91 0.84
CA TYR A 58 11.64 9.19 0.89
C TYR A 58 11.44 9.79 2.29
N GLY A 59 11.85 9.11 3.37
CA GLY A 59 11.73 9.63 4.74
C GLY A 59 10.29 9.67 5.30
N GLY A 60 9.31 9.22 4.52
CA GLY A 60 7.89 9.05 4.85
C GLY A 60 7.19 8.21 3.77
N MET A 61 5.96 7.76 4.02
CA MET A 61 5.21 6.96 3.04
C MET A 61 4.10 7.79 2.39
N SER A 62 4.07 7.81 1.06
CA SER A 62 3.00 8.39 0.26
C SER A 62 2.33 7.33 -0.59
N MET A 63 1.08 7.56 -0.98
CA MET A 63 0.42 6.74 -2.00
C MET A 63 0.33 7.45 -3.35
N GLU A 64 0.86 8.67 -3.48
CA GLU A 64 0.88 9.48 -4.72
C GLU A 64 -0.49 9.51 -5.45
N LEU A 65 -1.57 9.55 -4.66
CA LEU A 65 -2.93 9.43 -5.19
C LEU A 65 -3.32 10.66 -6.01
N GLU A 66 -2.82 11.84 -5.66
CA GLU A 66 -3.13 13.09 -6.37
C GLU A 66 -2.49 13.13 -7.76
N GLU A 67 -1.32 12.51 -7.90
CA GLU A 67 -0.53 12.44 -9.11
C GLU A 67 -1.11 11.44 -10.10
N TYR A 68 -1.58 10.28 -9.61
CA TYR A 68 -2.00 9.17 -10.48
C TYR A 68 -3.52 9.04 -10.63
N VAL A 69 -4.31 9.37 -9.61
CA VAL A 69 -5.77 9.16 -9.58
C VAL A 69 -6.52 10.41 -10.05
N THR A 70 -6.23 10.82 -11.28
CA THR A 70 -6.58 12.15 -11.82
C THR A 70 -7.87 12.22 -12.62
N THR A 71 -8.39 11.08 -13.10
CA THR A 71 -9.65 10.99 -13.87
C THR A 71 -10.64 10.06 -13.18
N ASP A 72 -11.92 10.15 -13.56
CA ASP A 72 -12.95 9.30 -12.97
C ASP A 72 -12.79 7.83 -13.39
N GLU A 73 -12.25 7.56 -14.57
CA GLU A 73 -11.90 6.20 -15.00
C GLU A 73 -10.77 5.63 -14.12
N ARG A 74 -9.71 6.40 -13.87
CA ARG A 74 -8.61 5.95 -12.99
C ARG A 74 -9.10 5.72 -11.56
N LYS A 75 -9.96 6.61 -11.03
CA LYS A 75 -10.61 6.42 -9.72
C LYS A 75 -11.40 5.12 -9.67
N ALA A 76 -12.22 4.86 -10.67
CA ALA A 76 -13.02 3.63 -10.73
C ALA A 76 -12.13 2.38 -10.71
N GLN A 77 -11.03 2.37 -11.48
CA GLN A 77 -10.08 1.25 -11.50
C GLN A 77 -9.40 1.04 -10.13
N ILE A 78 -9.00 2.12 -9.44
CA ILE A 78 -8.43 2.01 -8.09
C ILE A 78 -9.47 1.54 -7.07
N ILE A 79 -10.71 2.01 -7.16
CA ILE A 79 -11.81 1.55 -6.29
C ILE A 79 -12.08 0.06 -6.48
N GLU A 80 -12.10 -0.43 -7.72
CA GLU A 80 -12.26 -1.86 -8.02
C GLU A 80 -11.14 -2.69 -7.39
N LEU A 81 -9.88 -2.24 -7.49
CA LEU A 81 -8.76 -2.90 -6.82
C LEU A 81 -8.94 -2.93 -5.29
N ILE A 82 -9.35 -1.81 -4.69
CA ILE A 82 -9.60 -1.72 -3.24
C ILE A 82 -10.73 -2.66 -2.82
N ASP A 83 -11.81 -2.76 -3.60
CA ASP A 83 -12.94 -3.65 -3.30
C ASP A 83 -12.53 -5.12 -3.34
N VAL A 84 -11.73 -5.52 -4.35
CA VAL A 84 -11.14 -6.87 -4.42
C VAL A 84 -10.27 -7.16 -3.19
N ILE A 85 -9.47 -6.20 -2.75
CA ILE A 85 -8.63 -6.35 -1.55
C ILE A 85 -9.50 -6.52 -0.30
N ILE A 86 -10.51 -5.67 -0.11
CA ILE A 86 -11.43 -5.76 1.04
C ILE A 86 -12.12 -7.12 1.06
N GLU A 87 -12.57 -7.63 -0.08
CA GLU A 87 -13.20 -8.94 -0.20
C GLU A 87 -12.22 -10.07 0.13
N LYS A 88 -10.97 -10.02 -0.37
CA LYS A 88 -9.93 -11.02 -0.06
C LYS A 88 -9.58 -11.03 1.42
N ILE A 89 -9.48 -9.85 2.04
CA ILE A 89 -9.31 -9.75 3.49
C ILE A 89 -10.49 -10.46 4.17
N ALA A 90 -11.73 -10.12 3.84
CA ALA A 90 -12.90 -10.71 4.49
C ALA A 90 -13.00 -12.24 4.30
N SER A 91 -12.68 -12.74 3.11
CA SER A 91 -12.94 -14.13 2.69
C SER A 91 -11.85 -15.14 3.06
N THR A 92 -10.61 -14.70 3.36
CA THR A 92 -9.53 -15.61 3.71
C THR A 92 -8.59 -15.05 4.77
N ASP A 93 -8.19 -15.90 5.71
CA ASP A 93 -7.21 -15.55 6.75
C ASP A 93 -5.76 -15.60 6.25
N LYS A 94 -5.54 -16.01 4.99
CA LYS A 94 -4.20 -16.13 4.41
C LYS A 94 -3.73 -14.85 3.71
N TYR A 95 -4.64 -13.94 3.38
CA TYR A 95 -4.30 -12.77 2.57
C TYR A 95 -3.50 -11.74 3.36
N ILE A 96 -3.97 -11.34 4.55
CA ILE A 96 -3.23 -10.44 5.44
C ILE A 96 -2.54 -11.27 6.52
N THR A 97 -1.33 -11.72 6.20
CA THR A 97 -0.44 -12.44 7.10
C THR A 97 0.98 -11.90 6.97
N GLY A 98 1.81 -12.06 8.00
CA GLY A 98 3.20 -11.60 7.97
C GLY A 98 3.98 -12.24 6.83
N SER A 99 3.80 -13.55 6.61
CA SER A 99 4.45 -14.26 5.51
C SER A 99 3.98 -13.74 4.14
N ASN A 100 2.68 -13.51 3.93
CA ASN A 100 2.19 -13.05 2.63
C ASN A 100 2.62 -11.60 2.36
N LEU A 101 2.59 -10.71 3.38
CA LEU A 101 3.11 -9.35 3.24
C LEU A 101 4.62 -9.32 2.99
N CYS A 102 5.38 -10.24 3.57
CA CYS A 102 6.81 -10.39 3.29
C CYS A 102 7.06 -10.76 1.81
N GLU A 103 6.28 -11.70 1.26
CA GLU A 103 6.36 -12.06 -0.16
C GLU A 103 5.94 -10.92 -1.08
N MET A 104 4.88 -10.17 -0.74
CA MET A 104 4.50 -8.97 -1.49
C MET A 104 5.61 -7.91 -1.45
N ARG A 105 6.25 -7.71 -0.29
CA ARG A 105 7.38 -6.80 -0.12
C ARG A 105 8.58 -7.24 -0.96
N ARG A 106 8.90 -8.53 -0.98
CA ARG A 106 9.92 -9.11 -1.86
C ARG A 106 9.64 -8.77 -3.33
N ARG A 107 8.39 -8.90 -3.78
CA ARG A 107 8.01 -8.50 -5.14
C ARG A 107 8.19 -7.00 -5.38
N ALA A 108 7.79 -6.15 -4.43
CA ALA A 108 8.02 -4.71 -4.53
C ALA A 108 9.52 -4.37 -4.66
N MET A 109 10.41 -5.05 -3.91
CA MET A 109 11.87 -4.87 -4.06
C MET A 109 12.37 -5.25 -5.46
N HIS A 110 11.82 -6.33 -6.05
CA HIS A 110 12.15 -6.69 -7.43
C HIS A 110 11.73 -5.59 -8.41
N ILE A 111 10.54 -5.01 -8.27
CA ILE A 111 10.07 -3.91 -9.12
C ILE A 111 11.01 -2.69 -9.02
N ILE A 112 11.47 -2.34 -7.81
CA ILE A 112 12.39 -1.22 -7.60
C ILE A 112 13.73 -1.47 -8.29
N SER A 113 14.24 -2.71 -8.21
CA SER A 113 15.47 -3.15 -8.88
C SER A 113 15.34 -3.15 -10.40
N GLU A 114 14.25 -3.74 -10.92
CA GLU A 114 13.93 -3.79 -12.35
C GLU A 114 13.84 -2.39 -12.98
N ASN A 115 13.38 -1.40 -12.22
CA ASN A 115 13.26 -0.01 -12.66
C ASN A 115 14.51 0.85 -12.42
N GLY A 116 15.60 0.28 -11.91
CA GLY A 116 16.86 0.99 -11.66
C GLY A 116 16.78 2.06 -10.57
N LYS A 117 15.77 2.01 -9.70
CA LYS A 117 15.60 2.96 -8.58
C LYS A 117 16.49 2.60 -7.39
N MET A 118 16.87 1.32 -7.28
CA MET A 118 17.80 0.81 -6.28
C MET A 118 18.52 -0.40 -6.88
N GLU A 119 19.85 -0.42 -6.77
CA GLU A 119 20.64 -1.60 -7.10
C GLU A 119 21.03 -2.31 -5.81
N PHE A 120 20.88 -3.64 -5.80
CA PHE A 120 21.35 -4.48 -4.70
C PHE A 120 22.70 -5.07 -5.10
N THR A 121 23.70 -4.92 -4.24
CA THR A 121 25.07 -5.38 -4.50
C THR A 121 25.18 -6.90 -4.48
N ASP A 122 24.38 -7.57 -3.65
CA ASP A 122 24.26 -9.02 -3.58
C ASP A 122 22.89 -9.47 -3.04
N SER A 123 22.68 -10.80 -3.00
CA SER A 123 21.45 -11.38 -2.48
C SER A 123 21.25 -11.15 -0.98
N GLU A 124 22.33 -11.02 -0.19
CA GLU A 124 22.23 -10.82 1.26
C GLU A 124 21.68 -9.43 1.58
N GLU A 125 22.13 -8.41 0.86
CA GLU A 125 21.60 -7.04 0.97
C GLU A 125 20.11 -6.98 0.57
N PHE A 126 19.73 -7.70 -0.48
CA PHE A 126 18.33 -7.81 -0.90
C PHE A 126 17.45 -8.40 0.20
N GLU A 127 17.82 -9.59 0.72
CA GLU A 127 17.07 -10.25 1.80
C GLU A 127 16.97 -9.39 3.06
N LYS A 128 18.08 -8.74 3.44
CA LYS A 128 18.11 -7.83 4.59
C LYS A 128 17.12 -6.67 4.41
N THR A 129 17.03 -6.12 3.20
CA THR A 129 16.12 -5.02 2.89
C THR A 129 14.66 -5.46 2.90
N VAL A 130 14.37 -6.64 2.34
CA VAL A 130 13.04 -7.28 2.43
C VAL A 130 12.64 -7.45 3.90
N ASN A 131 13.52 -8.02 4.72
CA ASN A 131 13.22 -8.38 6.11
C ASN A 131 13.24 -7.18 7.08
N SER A 132 13.73 -6.01 6.67
CA SER A 132 13.80 -4.81 7.52
C SER A 132 12.45 -4.28 8.02
N SER A 133 11.34 -4.64 7.35
CA SER A 133 9.97 -4.36 7.79
C SER A 133 9.53 -5.15 9.02
N GLY A 134 10.18 -6.29 9.29
CA GLY A 134 9.79 -7.21 10.35
C GLY A 134 8.61 -8.12 10.02
N TRP A 135 8.05 -8.09 8.79
CA TRP A 135 6.86 -8.88 8.41
C TRP A 135 7.05 -10.39 8.58
N GLU A 136 8.25 -10.92 8.28
CA GLU A 136 8.58 -12.35 8.43
C GLU A 136 8.32 -12.86 9.86
N SER A 137 8.59 -12.02 10.86
CA SER A 137 8.43 -12.34 12.28
C SER A 137 7.12 -11.82 12.88
N ALA A 138 6.29 -11.16 12.08
CA ALA A 138 5.08 -10.48 12.55
C ALA A 138 3.98 -11.51 12.87
N SER A 139 3.96 -11.92 14.14
CA SER A 139 2.86 -12.70 14.70
C SER A 139 1.67 -11.80 15.07
N GLY A 140 0.44 -12.29 14.86
CA GLY A 140 -0.76 -11.59 15.31
C GLY A 140 -1.33 -10.55 14.34
N ILE A 141 -0.83 -10.44 13.11
CA ILE A 141 -1.46 -9.62 12.05
C ILE A 141 -2.94 -10.01 11.86
N ALA A 142 -3.27 -11.30 11.92
CA ALA A 142 -4.64 -11.77 11.88
C ALA A 142 -5.53 -11.22 13.03
N LYS A 143 -4.95 -10.82 14.17
CA LYS A 143 -5.69 -10.23 15.30
C LYS A 143 -6.10 -8.77 15.06
N VAL A 144 -5.47 -8.11 14.08
CA VAL A 144 -5.74 -6.72 13.69
C VAL A 144 -6.25 -6.65 12.24
N LYS A 145 -6.76 -7.77 11.72
CA LYS A 145 -7.33 -7.93 10.37
C LYS A 145 -8.41 -6.89 10.10
N ASP A 146 -9.26 -6.61 11.08
CA ASP A 146 -10.34 -5.62 10.97
C ASP A 146 -9.80 -4.20 10.79
N SER A 147 -8.69 -3.86 11.46
CA SER A 147 -8.02 -2.58 11.28
C SER A 147 -7.44 -2.45 9.86
N TYR A 148 -6.94 -3.53 9.25
CA TYR A 148 -6.52 -3.52 7.83
C TYR A 148 -7.72 -3.34 6.91
N GLN A 149 -8.79 -4.10 7.13
CA GLN A 149 -10.01 -3.94 6.32
C GLN A 149 -10.55 -2.52 6.41
N HIS A 150 -10.52 -1.91 7.60
CA HIS A 150 -10.97 -0.56 7.82
C HIS A 150 -10.03 0.48 7.18
N SER A 151 -8.71 0.28 7.18
CA SER A 151 -7.80 1.19 6.47
C SER A 151 -8.07 1.21 4.95
N PHE A 152 -8.39 0.07 4.34
CA PHE A 152 -8.82 0.03 2.94
C PHE A 152 -10.19 0.70 2.71
N LYS A 153 -11.11 0.64 3.67
CA LYS A 153 -12.38 1.40 3.59
C LYS A 153 -12.13 2.91 3.63
N LEU A 154 -11.22 3.40 4.49
CA LEU A 154 -10.81 4.80 4.51
C LEU A 154 -10.14 5.21 3.19
N LEU A 155 -9.28 4.36 2.63
CA LEU A 155 -8.66 4.60 1.33
C LEU A 155 -9.72 4.69 0.22
N LYS A 156 -10.73 3.81 0.22
CA LYS A 156 -11.85 3.87 -0.72
C LYS A 156 -12.62 5.18 -0.58
N MET A 157 -12.99 5.58 0.64
CA MET A 157 -13.70 6.84 0.90
C MET A 157 -12.90 8.05 0.41
N LEU A 158 -11.58 8.03 0.61
CA LEU A 158 -10.68 9.08 0.12
C LEU A 158 -10.68 9.14 -1.41
N VAL A 159 -10.45 8.02 -2.09
CA VAL A 159 -10.44 7.94 -3.57
C VAL A 159 -11.80 8.31 -4.18
N ASN A 160 -12.90 7.93 -3.51
CA ASN A 160 -14.26 8.28 -3.94
C ASN A 160 -14.63 9.76 -3.66
N GLY A 161 -13.77 10.52 -2.99
CA GLY A 161 -14.02 11.93 -2.66
C GLY A 161 -15.04 12.14 -1.53
N GLU A 162 -15.39 11.10 -0.80
CA GLU A 162 -16.35 11.13 0.33
C GLU A 162 -15.69 11.61 1.62
N MET A 163 -14.36 11.61 1.69
CA MET A 163 -13.62 12.05 2.86
C MET A 163 -13.53 13.58 2.92
N HIS A 164 -13.86 14.13 4.10
CA HIS A 164 -13.85 15.58 4.37
C HIS A 164 -12.86 15.99 5.48
N THR A 165 -12.16 15.03 6.06
CA THR A 165 -11.17 15.25 7.12
C THR A 165 -9.85 15.76 6.55
N THR A 166 -9.16 16.62 7.29
CA THR A 166 -7.85 17.16 6.92
C THR A 166 -6.78 16.71 7.92
N ALA A 167 -5.50 17.00 7.64
CA ALA A 167 -4.40 16.68 8.55
C ALA A 167 -4.60 17.23 9.99
N SER A 168 -5.30 18.36 10.13
CA SER A 168 -5.59 19.00 11.42
C SER A 168 -6.81 18.43 12.15
N SER A 169 -7.68 17.71 11.44
CA SER A 169 -8.87 17.05 12.00
C SER A 169 -9.12 15.72 11.29
N PRO A 170 -8.23 14.74 11.50
CA PRO A 170 -8.14 13.54 10.67
C PRO A 170 -9.03 12.40 11.19
N GLU A 171 -9.54 11.57 10.28
CA GLU A 171 -9.98 10.22 10.60
C GLU A 171 -8.77 9.29 10.80
N THR A 172 -8.96 8.25 11.62
CA THR A 172 -7.91 7.26 11.88
C THR A 172 -8.51 5.88 12.00
N TYR A 173 -7.75 4.88 11.57
CA TYR A 173 -8.17 3.49 11.60
C TYR A 173 -7.98 2.78 12.95
N TRP A 174 -7.36 3.46 13.94
CA TRP A 174 -7.00 2.89 15.24
C TRP A 174 -8.17 2.56 16.15
N ASN A 175 -9.28 3.23 15.93
CA ASN A 175 -10.44 3.15 16.81
C ASN A 175 -11.31 1.92 16.51
N TYR A 176 -10.83 1.01 15.65
CA TYR A 176 -11.54 -0.17 15.15
C TYR A 176 -10.70 -1.45 15.29
#